data_AF-A0A177D6H9-F1
#
_entry.id   AF-A0A177D6H9-F1
#
_cell.length_a   1.000
_cell.length_b   1.000
_cell.length_c   1.000
_cell.angle_alpha   90.00
_cell.angle_beta   90.00
_cell.angle_gamma   90.00
#
_symmetry.space_group_name_H-M   'P 1'
#
loop_
_entity.id
_entity.type
_entity.pdbx_description
1 polymer ?
#
loop_
_entity_poly.entity_id
_entity_poly.type
_entity_poly.pdbx_seq_one_letter_code
_entity_poly.pdbx_strand_id
1 'polypeptide(L)'
;MSAPTSFFRVNGVDITHLFIAFGAVAIWSTLTLTIRLLTTMKKRSGIYFYSILIATWGLTIRQVGNYIQFYAPRCPWQVGFTMQQLGWVGMISGFSMVLYSRLTIILESHRARRVVLGMIIFNGCVWHTVMITVLSGMRTTQYAGRPADTRAWKHVHDRVEKVQVVTFAVQDIILSCLYLRAAYQYLQGRFTQSSKTRSVMCLLLLVQFVAIAFDVAIVFMDFAGYLQLKFIVFSFAYAVKLELEFVALNQLVELSKMGLPGIASMSLRAFKTDENEVMVNKMPSTAIRTFSVAKMGPGETSSDTPPCAPQSSSDTLDFITTPGQLDA
;
A
#
# COMPACT_ATOMS: atom_id res chain seq x y z
N MET A 1 26.21 -21.65 -28.61
CA MET A 1 25.38 -21.15 -27.49
C MET A 1 24.53 -20.02 -28.05
N SER A 2 23.31 -20.30 -28.50
CA SER A 2 22.45 -19.28 -29.11
C SER A 2 22.09 -18.21 -28.08
N ALA A 3 22.32 -16.95 -28.42
CA ALA A 3 22.05 -15.84 -27.52
C ALA A 3 20.56 -15.84 -27.10
N PRO A 4 20.25 -15.49 -25.83
CA PRO A 4 18.88 -15.34 -25.35
C PRO A 4 18.10 -14.22 -26.07
N THR A 5 18.76 -13.46 -26.95
CA THR A 5 18.16 -12.49 -27.87
C THR A 5 17.15 -13.11 -28.84
N SER A 6 17.27 -14.42 -29.15
CA SER A 6 16.29 -15.14 -29.96
C SER A 6 14.88 -15.21 -29.35
N PHE A 7 14.76 -15.02 -28.03
CA PHE A 7 13.45 -15.00 -27.34
C PHE A 7 12.55 -13.86 -27.86
N PHE A 8 13.14 -12.71 -28.19
CA PHE A 8 12.43 -11.51 -28.65
C PHE A 8 12.28 -11.43 -30.17
N ARG A 9 12.45 -12.55 -30.89
CA ARG A 9 12.17 -12.62 -32.33
C ARG A 9 10.81 -13.29 -32.56
N VAL A 10 9.85 -12.54 -33.09
CA VAL A 10 8.49 -13.03 -33.38
C VAL A 10 8.24 -12.90 -34.88
N ASN A 11 7.97 -14.02 -35.57
CA ASN A 11 7.71 -14.05 -37.02
C ASN A 11 8.78 -13.31 -37.87
N GLY A 12 10.04 -13.34 -37.44
CA GLY A 12 11.16 -12.66 -38.12
C GLY A 12 11.35 -11.19 -37.73
N VAL A 13 10.46 -10.61 -36.93
CA VAL A 13 10.56 -9.24 -36.39
C VAL A 13 11.21 -9.27 -35.01
N ASP A 14 12.27 -8.49 -34.84
CA ASP A 14 12.97 -8.34 -33.55
C ASP A 14 12.27 -7.26 -32.69
N ILE A 15 11.52 -7.69 -31.67
CA ILE A 15 10.83 -6.81 -30.70
C ILE A 15 11.72 -6.43 -29.51
N THR A 16 13.01 -6.72 -29.61
CA THR A 16 14.05 -6.41 -28.61
C THR A 16 14.09 -4.92 -28.24
N HIS A 17 13.92 -4.04 -29.23
CA HIS A 17 13.90 -2.59 -29.00
C HIS A 17 12.71 -2.14 -28.16
N LEU A 18 11.53 -2.77 -28.36
CA LEU A 18 10.35 -2.51 -27.53
C LEU A 18 10.60 -2.94 -26.08
N PHE A 19 11.23 -4.10 -25.89
CA PHE A 19 11.58 -4.58 -24.55
C PHE A 19 12.50 -3.60 -23.81
N ILE A 20 13.55 -3.10 -24.48
CA ILE A 20 14.49 -2.12 -23.89
C ILE A 20 13.77 -0.80 -23.60
N ALA A 21 12.97 -0.28 -24.54
CA ALA A 21 12.28 0.99 -24.39
C ALA A 21 11.29 0.97 -23.23
N PHE A 22 10.43 -0.05 -23.15
CA PHE A 22 9.45 -0.17 -22.08
C PHE A 22 10.11 -0.43 -20.72
N GLY A 23 11.19 -1.23 -20.69
CA GLY A 23 11.94 -1.44 -19.45
C GLY A 23 12.66 -0.17 -18.97
N ALA A 24 13.19 0.65 -19.88
CA ALA A 24 13.80 1.94 -19.55
C ALA A 24 12.76 2.93 -19.01
N VAL A 25 11.58 3.00 -19.62
CA VAL A 25 10.45 3.81 -19.12
C VAL A 25 10.02 3.35 -17.72
N ALA A 26 9.93 2.03 -17.50
CA ALA A 26 9.59 1.50 -16.18
C ALA A 26 10.63 1.92 -15.11
N ILE A 27 11.93 1.83 -15.42
CA ILE A 27 12.99 2.28 -14.51
C ILE A 27 12.90 3.79 -14.27
N TRP A 28 12.69 4.61 -15.31
CA TRP A 28 12.57 6.06 -15.17
C TRP A 28 11.37 6.46 -14.28
N SER A 29 10.23 5.80 -14.49
CA SER A 29 9.02 5.96 -13.68
C SER A 29 9.30 5.69 -12.20
N THR A 30 10.02 4.62 -11.86
CA THR A 30 10.36 4.31 -10.46
C THR A 30 11.24 5.36 -9.79
N LEU A 31 12.17 5.98 -10.51
CA LEU A 31 13.00 7.07 -9.98
C LEU A 31 12.15 8.30 -9.68
N THR A 32 11.31 8.69 -10.64
CA THR A 32 10.37 9.81 -10.49
C THR A 32 9.43 9.57 -9.31
N LEU A 33 8.88 8.36 -9.19
CA LEU A 33 8.02 7.97 -8.09
C LEU A 33 8.74 8.00 -6.75
N THR A 34 9.99 7.53 -6.70
CA THR A 34 10.81 7.57 -5.48
C THR A 34 11.08 9.00 -5.03
N ILE A 35 11.42 9.91 -5.94
CA ILE A 35 11.63 11.33 -5.63
C ILE A 35 10.32 11.93 -5.08
N ARG A 36 9.20 11.74 -5.78
CA ARG A 36 7.88 12.23 -5.35
C ARG A 36 7.47 11.67 -3.98
N LEU A 37 7.74 10.40 -3.73
CA LEU A 37 7.45 9.76 -2.45
C LEU A 37 8.26 10.40 -1.31
N LEU A 38 9.56 10.60 -1.53
CA LEU A 38 10.46 11.16 -0.52
C LEU A 38 10.19 12.65 -0.24
N THR A 39 9.70 13.41 -1.22
CA THR A 39 9.33 14.82 -1.04
C THR A 39 7.93 15.02 -0.46
N THR A 40 6.97 14.12 -0.76
CA THR A 40 5.58 14.26 -0.31
C THR A 40 5.38 13.74 1.13
N MET A 41 6.08 12.67 1.50
CA MET A 41 5.90 12.02 2.81
C MET A 41 6.90 12.57 3.84
N LYS A 42 6.44 13.50 4.69
CA LYS A 42 7.27 14.05 5.79
C LYS A 42 7.66 13.01 6.85
N LYS A 43 6.85 11.96 7.06
CA LYS A 43 7.11 10.88 8.02
C LYS A 43 7.25 9.52 7.32
N ARG A 44 8.45 8.93 7.39
CA ARG A 44 8.87 7.73 6.62
C ARG A 44 8.63 6.38 7.31
N SER A 45 7.64 6.29 8.20
CA SER A 45 7.50 5.12 9.10
C SER A 45 6.24 4.27 8.89
N GLY A 46 5.40 4.58 7.91
CA GLY A 46 4.15 3.83 7.66
C GLY A 46 4.35 2.56 6.83
N ILE A 47 3.51 1.55 7.04
CA ILE A 47 3.49 0.32 6.22
C ILE A 47 3.41 0.66 4.73
N TYR A 48 2.54 1.60 4.35
CA TYR A 48 2.45 2.13 2.99
C TYR A 48 3.81 2.57 2.43
N PHE A 49 4.58 3.35 3.21
CA PHE A 49 5.85 3.92 2.75
C PHE A 49 6.85 2.81 2.42
N TYR A 50 6.99 1.82 3.30
CA TYR A 50 7.87 0.68 3.04
C TYR A 50 7.35 -0.17 1.87
N SER A 51 6.04 -0.44 1.81
CA SER A 51 5.45 -1.27 0.76
C SER A 51 5.61 -0.64 -0.64
N ILE A 52 5.33 0.65 -0.79
CA ILE A 52 5.48 1.32 -2.08
C ILE A 52 6.95 1.46 -2.46
N LEU A 53 7.85 1.70 -1.50
CA LEU A 53 9.28 1.78 -1.76
C LEU A 53 9.84 0.41 -2.21
N ILE A 54 9.48 -0.66 -1.50
CA ILE A 54 9.87 -2.04 -1.85
C ILE A 54 9.31 -2.41 -3.23
N ALA A 55 8.07 -2.06 -3.54
CA ALA A 55 7.48 -2.36 -4.83
C ALA A 55 8.18 -1.62 -5.99
N THR A 56 8.46 -0.33 -5.77
CA THR A 56 9.13 0.56 -6.72
C THR A 56 10.55 0.10 -7.03
N TRP A 57 11.36 -0.15 -5.99
CA TRP A 57 12.71 -0.65 -6.19
C TRP A 57 12.73 -2.11 -6.65
N GLY A 58 11.75 -2.92 -6.25
CA GLY A 58 11.58 -4.28 -6.75
C GLY A 58 11.40 -4.32 -8.27
N LEU A 59 10.60 -3.39 -8.83
CA LEU A 59 10.45 -3.24 -10.28
C LEU A 59 11.80 -2.95 -10.95
N THR A 60 12.57 -1.99 -10.44
CA THR A 60 13.89 -1.62 -10.98
C THR A 60 14.88 -2.78 -10.91
N ILE A 61 15.00 -3.41 -9.74
CA ILE A 61 15.89 -4.55 -9.51
C ILE A 61 15.53 -5.69 -10.48
N ARG A 62 14.23 -5.95 -10.68
CA ARG A 62 13.76 -6.95 -11.64
C ARG A 62 14.19 -6.62 -13.07
N GLN A 63 14.04 -5.36 -13.51
CA GLN A 63 14.44 -4.98 -14.87
C GLN A 63 15.94 -5.05 -15.10
N VAL A 64 16.73 -4.59 -14.14
CA VAL A 64 18.19 -4.70 -14.23
C VAL A 64 18.61 -6.17 -14.29
N GLY A 65 18.01 -7.03 -13.46
CA GLY A 65 18.21 -8.48 -13.52
C GLY A 65 17.87 -9.08 -14.89
N ASN A 66 16.76 -8.65 -15.51
CA ASN A 66 16.43 -9.05 -16.88
C ASN A 66 17.52 -8.62 -17.88
N TYR A 67 17.97 -7.36 -17.82
CA TYR A 67 19.00 -6.87 -18.74
C TYR A 67 20.32 -7.60 -18.59
N ILE A 68 20.73 -7.94 -17.37
CA ILE A 68 21.92 -8.77 -17.13
C ILE A 68 21.76 -10.12 -17.82
N GLN A 69 20.60 -10.78 -17.68
CA GLN A 69 20.37 -12.09 -18.29
C GLN A 69 20.38 -12.08 -19.82
N PHE A 70 19.86 -11.02 -20.45
CA PHE A 70 19.74 -10.94 -21.91
C PHE A 70 20.97 -10.33 -22.60
N TYR A 71 21.66 -9.39 -21.95
CA TYR A 71 22.70 -8.57 -22.58
C TYR A 71 24.10 -8.67 -21.94
N ALA A 72 24.24 -9.31 -20.77
CA ALA A 72 25.53 -9.48 -20.11
C ALA A 72 25.99 -10.96 -20.14
N PRO A 73 26.43 -11.50 -21.29
CA PRO A 73 26.81 -12.90 -21.43
C PRO A 73 28.04 -13.29 -20.60
N ARG A 74 28.82 -12.30 -20.13
CA ARG A 74 30.00 -12.51 -19.27
C ARG A 74 29.64 -12.67 -17.79
N CYS A 75 28.43 -12.31 -17.38
CA CYS A 75 28.00 -12.44 -15.99
C CYS A 75 27.51 -13.87 -15.73
N PRO A 76 27.80 -14.46 -14.55
CA PRO A 76 27.18 -15.72 -14.14
C PRO A 76 25.67 -15.58 -14.16
N TRP A 77 24.98 -16.57 -14.76
CA TRP A 77 23.53 -16.53 -14.93
C TRP A 77 22.78 -16.40 -13.60
N GLN A 78 23.39 -16.91 -12.53
CA GLN A 78 22.87 -16.85 -11.16
C GLN A 78 22.67 -15.41 -10.71
N VAL A 79 23.57 -14.49 -11.06
CA VAL A 79 23.47 -13.07 -10.63
C VAL A 79 22.26 -12.41 -11.27
N GLY A 80 22.10 -12.54 -12.59
CA GLY A 80 20.95 -11.98 -13.29
C GLY A 80 19.64 -12.65 -12.84
N PHE A 81 19.67 -13.96 -12.60
CA PHE A 81 18.52 -14.72 -12.12
C PHE A 81 18.10 -14.29 -10.70
N THR A 82 19.00 -14.28 -9.73
CA THR A 82 18.67 -13.93 -8.33
C THR A 82 18.17 -12.50 -8.22
N MET A 83 18.81 -11.56 -8.92
CA MET A 83 18.37 -10.16 -8.96
C MET A 83 16.96 -10.06 -9.55
N GLN A 84 16.70 -10.75 -10.66
CA GLN A 84 15.39 -10.76 -11.30
C GLN A 84 14.29 -11.38 -10.42
N GLN A 85 14.59 -12.46 -9.70
CA GLN A 85 13.65 -13.09 -8.77
C GLN A 85 13.39 -12.23 -7.53
N LEU A 86 14.45 -11.68 -6.92
CA LEU A 86 14.32 -10.82 -5.74
C LEU A 86 13.50 -9.58 -6.03
N GLY A 87 13.76 -8.93 -7.18
CA GLY A 87 12.99 -7.79 -7.64
C GLY A 87 11.52 -8.15 -7.89
N TRP A 88 11.26 -9.30 -8.51
CA TRP A 88 9.89 -9.79 -8.76
C TRP A 88 9.09 -10.03 -7.48
N VAL A 89 9.70 -10.69 -6.47
CA VAL A 89 9.06 -10.91 -5.16
C VAL A 89 8.72 -9.58 -4.49
N GLY A 90 9.69 -8.66 -4.42
CA GLY A 90 9.50 -7.34 -3.82
C GLY A 90 8.44 -6.52 -4.54
N MET A 91 8.43 -6.57 -5.88
CA MET A 91 7.47 -5.86 -6.72
C MET A 91 6.04 -6.33 -6.49
N ILE A 92 5.77 -7.64 -6.60
CA ILE A 92 4.41 -8.19 -6.48
C ILE A 92 3.92 -8.09 -5.04
N SER A 93 4.67 -8.59 -4.06
CA SER A 93 4.24 -8.57 -2.66
C SER A 93 4.15 -7.14 -2.12
N GLY A 94 5.10 -6.28 -2.50
CA GLY A 94 5.07 -4.86 -2.15
C GLY A 94 3.82 -4.18 -2.68
N PHE A 95 3.46 -4.41 -3.94
CA PHE A 95 2.27 -3.83 -4.56
C PHE A 95 0.98 -4.29 -3.87
N SER A 96 0.80 -5.59 -3.60
CA SER A 96 -0.38 -6.06 -2.86
C SER A 96 -0.44 -5.49 -1.44
N MET A 97 0.70 -5.24 -0.80
CA MET A 97 0.74 -4.55 0.50
C MET A 97 0.40 -3.05 0.41
N VAL A 98 0.71 -2.37 -0.69
CA VAL A 98 0.25 -1.00 -0.98
C VAL A 98 -1.27 -0.95 -1.04
N LEU A 99 -1.88 -1.85 -1.83
CA LEU A 99 -3.34 -1.99 -1.94
C LEU A 99 -3.97 -2.30 -0.58
N TYR A 100 -3.39 -3.23 0.19
CA TYR A 100 -3.86 -3.56 1.54
C TYR A 100 -3.80 -2.34 2.47
N SER A 101 -2.69 -1.60 2.47
CA SER A 101 -2.55 -0.41 3.30
C SER A 101 -3.62 0.62 2.99
N ARG A 102 -3.95 0.84 1.71
CA ARG A 102 -5.04 1.74 1.30
C ARG A 102 -6.41 1.21 1.72
N LEU A 103 -6.67 -0.07 1.50
CA LEU A 103 -7.92 -0.71 1.91
C LEU A 103 -8.15 -0.55 3.42
N THR A 104 -7.09 -0.64 4.24
CA THR A 104 -7.23 -0.49 5.69
C THR A 104 -7.64 0.91 6.16
N ILE A 105 -7.52 1.92 5.31
CA ILE A 105 -7.94 3.30 5.60
C ILE A 105 -9.46 3.46 5.44
N ILE A 106 -10.04 2.77 4.46
CA ILE A 106 -11.47 2.91 4.11
C ILE A 106 -12.31 1.81 4.77
N LEU A 107 -11.75 0.62 4.95
CA LEU A 107 -12.47 -0.53 5.49
C LEU A 107 -12.36 -0.61 7.02
N GLU A 108 -13.49 -0.41 7.70
CA GLU A 108 -13.59 -0.48 9.17
C GLU A 108 -13.54 -1.93 9.72
N SER A 109 -13.96 -2.92 8.93
CA SER A 109 -14.06 -4.31 9.38
C SER A 109 -12.69 -4.97 9.62
N HIS A 110 -12.36 -5.20 10.89
CA HIS A 110 -11.13 -5.88 11.30
C HIS A 110 -11.03 -7.34 10.82
N ARG A 111 -12.16 -8.05 10.73
CA ARG A 111 -12.17 -9.46 10.27
C ARG A 111 -11.81 -9.55 8.80
N ALA A 112 -12.42 -8.71 7.96
CA ALA A 112 -12.13 -8.66 6.53
C ALA A 112 -10.65 -8.31 6.27
N ARG A 113 -10.10 -7.31 6.97
CA ARG A 113 -8.67 -6.97 6.88
C ARG A 113 -7.74 -8.14 7.19
N ARG A 114 -7.99 -8.89 8.26
CA ARG A 114 -7.13 -10.05 8.62
C ARG A 114 -7.20 -11.16 7.59
N VAL A 115 -8.38 -11.43 7.04
CA VAL A 115 -8.55 -12.44 5.97
C VAL A 115 -7.78 -12.03 4.71
N VAL A 116 -7.91 -10.77 4.29
CA VAL A 116 -7.18 -10.24 3.13
C VAL A 116 -5.67 -10.30 3.33
N LEU A 117 -5.18 -9.89 4.52
CA LEU A 117 -3.75 -9.99 4.83
C LEU A 117 -3.27 -11.44 4.81
N GLY A 118 -4.05 -12.36 5.39
CA GLY A 118 -3.76 -13.80 5.36
C GLY A 118 -3.67 -14.34 3.94
N MET A 119 -4.59 -13.93 3.05
CA MET A 119 -4.56 -14.27 1.63
C MET A 119 -3.29 -13.77 0.94
N ILE A 120 -2.91 -12.50 1.16
CA ILE A 120 -1.69 -11.91 0.55
C ILE A 120 -0.43 -12.67 1.00
N ILE A 121 -0.31 -12.94 2.29
CA ILE A 121 0.86 -13.65 2.84
C ILE A 121 0.90 -15.08 2.33
N PHE A 122 -0.23 -15.79 2.35
CA PHE A 122 -0.33 -17.17 1.89
C PHE A 122 0.03 -17.29 0.40
N ASN A 123 -0.61 -16.48 -0.46
CA ASN A 123 -0.32 -16.49 -1.89
C ASN A 123 1.13 -16.08 -2.17
N GLY A 124 1.64 -15.05 -1.48
CA GLY A 124 3.03 -14.63 -1.58
C GLY A 124 3.99 -15.77 -1.25
N CYS A 125 3.87 -16.40 -0.10
CA CYS A 125 4.76 -17.49 0.30
C CYS A 125 4.66 -18.70 -0.65
N VAL A 126 3.46 -19.15 -0.98
CA VAL A 126 3.27 -20.34 -1.82
C VAL A 126 3.76 -20.09 -3.24
N TRP A 127 3.25 -19.06 -3.91
CA TRP A 127 3.52 -18.85 -5.33
C TRP A 127 4.92 -18.32 -5.61
N HIS A 128 5.50 -17.51 -4.72
CA HIS A 128 6.89 -17.08 -4.89
C HIS A 128 7.85 -18.26 -4.78
N THR A 129 7.68 -19.11 -3.76
CA THR A 129 8.53 -20.29 -3.58
C THR A 129 8.38 -21.26 -4.74
N VAL A 130 7.15 -21.61 -5.13
CA VAL A 130 6.89 -22.54 -6.24
C VAL A 130 7.53 -22.04 -7.54
N MET A 131 7.34 -20.76 -7.88
CA MET A 131 7.87 -20.20 -9.13
C MET A 131 9.40 -20.15 -9.14
N ILE A 132 10.02 -19.70 -8.03
CA ILE A 132 11.48 -19.65 -7.90
C ILE A 132 12.09 -21.05 -8.05
N THR A 133 11.50 -22.06 -7.39
CA THR A 133 11.98 -23.45 -7.47
C THR A 133 11.89 -24.00 -8.90
N VAL A 134 10.74 -23.85 -9.55
CA VAL A 134 10.52 -24.36 -10.93
C VAL A 134 11.47 -23.69 -11.92
N LEU A 135 11.61 -22.37 -11.84
CA LEU A 135 12.47 -21.63 -12.76
C LEU A 135 13.96 -21.87 -12.48
N SER A 136 14.36 -22.04 -11.22
CA SER A 136 15.72 -22.43 -10.85
C SER A 136 16.07 -23.82 -11.38
N GLY A 137 15.16 -24.80 -11.27
CA GLY A 137 15.34 -26.14 -11.84
C GLY A 137 15.48 -26.10 -13.37
N MET A 138 14.64 -25.31 -14.04
CA MET A 138 14.74 -25.09 -15.48
C MET A 138 16.10 -24.50 -15.88
N ARG A 139 16.55 -23.43 -15.21
CA ARG A 139 17.82 -22.77 -15.53
C ARG A 139 19.00 -23.70 -15.25
N THR A 140 19.00 -24.39 -14.12
CA THR A 140 20.08 -25.31 -13.75
C THR A 140 20.26 -26.42 -14.79
N THR A 141 19.16 -27.05 -15.23
CA THR A 141 19.21 -28.10 -16.27
C THR A 141 19.60 -27.56 -17.64
N GLN A 142 19.18 -26.33 -17.97
CA GLN A 142 19.55 -25.66 -19.20
C GLN A 142 21.07 -25.39 -19.27
N TYR A 143 21.66 -24.86 -18.20
CA TYR A 143 23.11 -24.59 -18.16
C TYR A 143 23.94 -25.86 -17.97
N ALA A 144 23.38 -26.92 -17.37
CA ALA A 144 24.01 -28.24 -17.27
C ALA A 144 23.97 -29.04 -18.58
N GLY A 145 23.35 -28.53 -19.65
CA GLY A 145 23.30 -29.19 -20.95
C GLY A 145 22.41 -30.44 -20.98
N ARG A 146 21.34 -30.48 -20.16
CA ARG A 146 20.40 -31.62 -20.06
C ARG A 146 19.04 -31.28 -20.72
N PRO A 147 18.94 -31.30 -22.06
CA PRO A 147 17.77 -30.77 -22.78
C PRO A 147 16.48 -31.56 -22.51
N ALA A 148 16.56 -32.86 -22.20
CA ALA A 148 15.39 -33.66 -21.82
C ALA A 148 14.77 -33.15 -20.51
N ASP A 149 15.61 -32.97 -19.48
CA ASP A 149 15.17 -32.44 -18.18
C ASP A 149 14.65 -31.01 -18.31
N THR A 150 15.32 -30.17 -19.11
CA THR A 150 14.86 -28.79 -19.37
C THR A 150 13.47 -28.75 -19.99
N ARG A 151 13.14 -29.67 -20.91
CA ARG A 151 11.78 -29.77 -21.48
C ARG A 151 10.75 -30.17 -20.42
N ALA A 152 11.09 -31.10 -19.52
CA ALA A 152 10.21 -31.48 -18.41
C ALA A 152 9.94 -30.30 -17.47
N TRP A 153 10.99 -29.57 -17.08
CA TRP A 153 10.86 -28.35 -16.27
C TRP A 153 10.06 -27.26 -16.96
N LYS A 154 10.26 -27.06 -18.28
CA LYS A 154 9.48 -26.13 -19.08
C LYS A 154 8.00 -26.50 -19.10
N HIS A 155 7.68 -27.78 -19.22
CA HIS A 155 6.29 -28.22 -19.20
C HIS A 155 5.59 -27.91 -17.86
N VAL A 156 6.29 -28.09 -16.74
CA VAL A 156 5.78 -27.73 -15.41
C VAL A 156 5.63 -26.22 -15.29
N HIS A 157 6.66 -25.47 -15.69
CA HIS A 157 6.67 -24.01 -15.70
C HIS A 157 5.46 -23.41 -16.43
N ASP A 158 5.18 -23.85 -17.65
CA ASP A 158 4.13 -23.27 -18.48
C ASP A 158 2.73 -23.44 -17.85
N ARG A 159 2.53 -24.46 -17.00
CA ARG A 159 1.29 -24.62 -16.22
C ARG A 159 1.29 -23.77 -14.95
N VAL A 160 2.39 -23.83 -14.21
CA VAL A 160 2.56 -23.10 -12.94
C VAL A 160 2.45 -21.60 -13.17
N GLU A 161 3.06 -21.07 -14.23
CA GLU A 161 3.02 -19.67 -14.60
C GLU A 161 1.58 -19.19 -14.80
N LYS A 162 0.76 -19.94 -15.55
CA LYS A 162 -0.65 -19.59 -15.78
C LYS A 162 -1.46 -19.54 -14.49
N VAL A 163 -1.32 -20.55 -13.63
CA VAL A 163 -2.05 -20.60 -12.37
C VAL A 163 -1.58 -19.49 -11.42
N GLN A 164 -0.28 -19.23 -11.38
CA GLN A 164 0.32 -18.15 -10.59
C GLN A 164 -0.19 -16.78 -11.04
N VAL A 165 -0.14 -16.47 -12.35
CA VAL A 165 -0.62 -15.21 -12.92
C VAL A 165 -2.09 -14.99 -12.59
N VAL A 166 -2.94 -16.00 -12.77
CA VAL A 166 -4.36 -15.92 -12.42
C VAL A 166 -4.56 -15.70 -10.92
N THR A 167 -3.79 -16.38 -10.07
CA THR A 167 -3.96 -16.26 -8.62
C THR A 167 -3.63 -14.85 -8.13
N PHE A 168 -2.53 -14.25 -8.59
CA PHE A 168 -2.22 -12.86 -8.23
C PHE A 168 -3.19 -11.85 -8.84
N ALA A 169 -3.66 -12.08 -10.07
CA ALA A 169 -4.70 -11.23 -10.67
C ALA A 169 -6.01 -11.29 -9.88
N VAL A 170 -6.45 -12.48 -9.47
CA VAL A 170 -7.64 -12.66 -8.60
C VAL A 170 -7.44 -11.96 -7.26
N GLN A 171 -6.26 -12.07 -6.64
CA GLN A 171 -5.94 -11.35 -5.41
C GLN A 171 -6.06 -9.82 -5.57
N ASP A 172 -5.49 -9.26 -6.63
CA ASP A 172 -5.51 -7.81 -6.89
C ASP A 172 -6.94 -7.33 -7.25
N ILE A 173 -7.73 -8.15 -7.95
CA ILE A 173 -9.16 -7.90 -8.20
C ILE A 173 -9.96 -7.92 -6.89
N ILE A 174 -9.76 -8.92 -6.01
CA ILE A 174 -10.43 -8.98 -4.70
C ILE A 174 -10.12 -7.72 -3.88
N LEU A 175 -8.86 -7.31 -3.81
CA LEU A 175 -8.42 -6.09 -3.14
C LEU A 175 -9.13 -4.86 -3.73
N SER A 176 -9.16 -4.75 -5.05
CA SER A 176 -9.78 -3.63 -5.77
C SER A 176 -11.31 -3.60 -5.61
N CYS A 177 -11.98 -4.76 -5.62
CA CYS A 177 -13.43 -4.86 -5.41
C CYS A 177 -13.84 -4.52 -3.98
N LEU A 178 -13.08 -4.99 -2.98
CA LEU A 178 -13.31 -4.62 -1.57
C LEU A 178 -13.13 -3.11 -1.36
N TYR A 179 -12.12 -2.53 -2.00
CA TYR A 179 -11.89 -1.09 -1.97
C TYR A 179 -13.05 -0.33 -2.62
N LEU A 180 -13.46 -0.73 -3.83
CA LEU A 180 -14.57 -0.12 -4.58
C LEU A 180 -15.88 -0.17 -3.77
N ARG A 181 -16.19 -1.31 -3.15
CA ARG A 181 -17.37 -1.47 -2.30
C ARG A 181 -17.33 -0.53 -1.09
N ALA A 182 -16.20 -0.47 -0.39
CA ALA A 182 -16.05 0.38 0.78
C ALA A 182 -16.12 1.88 0.41
N ALA A 183 -15.46 2.27 -0.69
CA ALA A 183 -15.51 3.63 -1.22
C ALA A 183 -16.92 4.03 -1.69
N TYR A 184 -17.65 3.12 -2.34
CA TYR A 184 -19.02 3.38 -2.78
C TYR A 184 -19.99 3.58 -1.60
N GLN A 185 -19.92 2.72 -0.57
CA GLN A 185 -20.73 2.88 0.65
C GLN A 185 -20.43 4.21 1.34
N TYR A 186 -19.15 4.59 1.38
CA TYR A 186 -18.73 5.87 1.92
C TYR A 186 -19.28 7.07 1.13
N LEU A 187 -19.34 6.95 -0.20
CA LEU A 187 -19.90 7.98 -1.08
C LEU A 187 -21.43 8.08 -0.96
N GLN A 188 -22.12 6.95 -0.88
CA GLN A 188 -23.58 6.90 -0.80
C GLN A 188 -24.11 7.54 0.50
N GLY A 189 -23.40 7.34 1.62
CA GLY A 189 -23.78 7.92 2.91
C GLY A 189 -23.56 9.45 3.01
N ARG A 190 -22.88 10.08 2.04
CA ARG A 190 -22.53 11.51 2.09
C ARG A 190 -22.77 12.24 0.76
N PHE A 191 -23.87 11.91 0.08
CA PHE A 191 -24.31 12.54 -1.18
C PHE A 191 -24.48 14.08 -1.10
N THR A 192 -24.44 14.67 0.09
CA THR A 192 -24.55 16.12 0.34
C THR A 192 -23.22 16.89 0.28
N GLN A 193 -22.10 16.26 -0.09
CA GLN A 193 -20.78 16.91 -0.15
C GLN A 193 -20.53 17.71 -1.44
N SER A 194 -19.60 18.67 -1.36
CA SER A 194 -19.15 19.56 -2.44
C SER A 194 -18.70 18.81 -3.71
N SER A 195 -18.86 19.45 -4.87
CA SER A 195 -18.43 18.94 -6.19
C SER A 195 -16.96 18.51 -6.22
N LYS A 196 -16.09 19.17 -5.43
CA LYS A 196 -14.67 18.83 -5.31
C LYS A 196 -14.45 17.45 -4.70
N THR A 197 -15.11 17.12 -3.59
CA THR A 197 -15.01 15.79 -2.96
C THR A 197 -15.45 14.68 -3.91
N ARG A 198 -16.54 14.92 -4.66
CA ARG A 198 -17.05 13.96 -5.65
C ARG A 198 -16.03 13.69 -6.76
N SER A 199 -15.36 14.74 -7.25
CA SER A 199 -14.32 14.59 -8.28
C SER A 199 -13.14 13.76 -7.77
N VAL A 200 -12.68 14.02 -6.54
CA VAL A 200 -11.57 13.28 -5.94
C VAL A 200 -11.94 11.81 -5.73
N MET A 201 -13.14 11.53 -5.21
CA MET A 201 -13.65 10.16 -5.06
C MET A 201 -13.77 9.44 -6.41
N CYS A 202 -14.25 10.12 -7.46
CA CYS A 202 -14.31 9.56 -8.80
C CYS A 202 -12.91 9.16 -9.32
N LEU A 203 -11.90 10.01 -9.07
CA LEU A 203 -10.51 9.72 -9.42
C LEU A 203 -9.97 8.48 -8.67
N LEU A 204 -10.26 8.37 -7.36
CA LEU A 204 -9.89 7.20 -6.55
C LEU A 204 -10.51 5.90 -7.08
N LEU A 205 -11.76 5.95 -7.57
CA LEU A 205 -12.42 4.81 -8.20
C LEU A 205 -11.83 4.49 -9.57
N LEU A 206 -11.57 5.51 -10.39
CA LEU A 206 -10.96 5.37 -11.72
C LEU A 206 -9.62 4.63 -11.64
N VAL A 207 -8.79 4.96 -10.66
CA VAL A 207 -7.50 4.28 -10.42
C VAL A 207 -7.69 2.78 -10.21
N GLN A 208 -8.67 2.35 -9.40
CA GLN A 208 -8.92 0.91 -9.21
C GLN A 208 -9.44 0.23 -10.47
N PHE A 209 -10.30 0.89 -11.25
CA PHE A 209 -10.77 0.33 -12.52
C PHE A 209 -9.63 0.11 -13.51
N VAL A 210 -8.72 1.08 -13.63
CA VAL A 210 -7.53 0.95 -14.48
C VAL A 210 -6.61 -0.17 -13.99
N ALA A 211 -6.44 -0.33 -12.68
CA ALA A 211 -5.67 -1.44 -12.11
C ALA A 211 -6.26 -2.81 -12.50
N ILE A 212 -7.58 -2.99 -12.35
CA ILE A 212 -8.30 -4.20 -12.78
C ILE A 212 -8.13 -4.44 -14.28
N ALA A 213 -8.22 -3.40 -15.10
CA ALA A 213 -8.04 -3.52 -16.55
C ALA A 213 -6.63 -4.04 -16.90
N PHE A 214 -5.58 -3.56 -16.22
CA PHE A 214 -4.23 -4.09 -16.39
C PHE A 214 -4.10 -5.56 -15.97
N ASP A 215 -4.76 -5.97 -14.88
CA ASP A 215 -4.76 -7.38 -14.45
C ASP A 215 -5.39 -8.30 -15.50
N VAL A 216 -6.57 -7.92 -16.00
CA VAL A 216 -7.27 -8.68 -17.04
C VAL A 216 -6.45 -8.73 -18.33
N ALA A 217 -5.81 -7.63 -18.73
CA ALA A 217 -4.97 -7.58 -19.91
C ALA A 217 -3.76 -8.52 -19.80
N ILE A 218 -3.08 -8.56 -18.65
CA ILE A 218 -1.94 -9.44 -18.41
C ILE A 218 -2.37 -10.92 -18.45
N VAL A 219 -3.49 -11.27 -17.79
CA VAL A 219 -4.05 -12.63 -17.84
C VAL A 219 -4.40 -13.02 -19.26
N PHE A 220 -5.07 -12.13 -20.00
CA PHE A 220 -5.44 -12.39 -21.39
C PHE A 220 -4.21 -12.65 -22.28
N MET A 221 -3.15 -11.84 -22.17
CA MET A 221 -1.91 -12.05 -22.93
C MET A 221 -1.24 -13.39 -22.61
N ASP A 222 -1.32 -13.83 -21.35
CA ASP A 222 -0.77 -15.11 -20.91
C ASP A 222 -1.52 -16.31 -21.52
N PHE A 223 -2.85 -16.26 -21.51
CA PHE A 223 -3.68 -17.31 -22.09
C PHE A 223 -3.69 -17.32 -23.62
N ALA A 224 -3.54 -16.15 -24.24
CA ALA A 224 -3.39 -16.03 -25.70
C ALA A 224 -2.02 -16.51 -26.21
N GLY A 225 -1.08 -16.85 -25.31
CA GLY A 225 0.25 -17.35 -25.67
C GLY A 225 1.22 -16.26 -26.12
N TYR A 226 0.90 -14.98 -25.91
CA TYR A 226 1.77 -13.85 -26.26
C TYR A 226 2.83 -13.59 -25.19
N LEU A 227 3.67 -14.59 -24.91
CA LEU A 227 4.64 -14.57 -23.81
C LEU A 227 5.63 -13.40 -23.89
N GLN A 228 6.16 -13.10 -25.08
CA GLN A 228 7.08 -11.99 -25.26
C GLN A 228 6.41 -10.64 -25.01
N LEU A 229 5.20 -10.44 -25.57
CA LEU A 229 4.45 -9.20 -25.39
C LEU A 229 4.04 -9.02 -23.93
N LYS A 230 3.58 -10.10 -23.28
CA LYS A 230 3.30 -10.13 -21.85
C LYS A 230 4.50 -9.64 -21.06
N PHE A 231 5.70 -10.13 -21.35
CA PHE A 231 6.91 -9.75 -20.62
C PHE A 231 7.23 -8.25 -20.71
N ILE A 232 7.03 -7.66 -21.90
CA ILE A 232 7.23 -6.22 -22.15
C ILE A 232 6.16 -5.40 -21.40
N VAL A 233 4.88 -5.75 -21.62
CA VAL A 233 3.73 -5.03 -21.07
C VAL A 233 3.68 -5.12 -19.54
N PHE A 234 4.03 -6.27 -18.96
CA PHE A 234 4.00 -6.51 -17.52
C PHE A 234 4.84 -5.48 -16.74
N SER A 235 6.04 -5.17 -17.23
CA SER A 235 6.95 -4.19 -16.63
C SER A 235 6.35 -2.78 -16.58
N PHE A 236 5.75 -2.37 -17.68
CA PHE A 236 5.13 -1.06 -17.82
C PHE A 236 3.82 -0.96 -17.04
N ALA A 237 2.97 -1.98 -17.11
CA ALA A 237 1.72 -2.04 -16.37
C ALA A 237 1.95 -1.87 -14.87
N TYR A 238 2.96 -2.53 -14.29
CA TYR A 238 3.30 -2.35 -12.87
C TYR A 238 3.85 -0.94 -12.55
N ALA A 239 4.61 -0.32 -13.46
CA ALA A 239 5.06 1.06 -13.28
C ALA A 239 3.86 2.03 -13.21
N VAL A 240 2.93 1.91 -14.17
CA VAL A 240 1.70 2.71 -14.21
C VAL A 240 0.83 2.46 -12.98
N LYS A 241 0.63 1.20 -12.61
CA LYS A 241 -0.10 0.83 -11.38
C LYS A 241 0.47 1.54 -10.16
N LEU A 242 1.79 1.51 -9.95
CA LEU A 242 2.45 2.17 -8.82
C LEU A 242 2.26 3.70 -8.82
N GLU A 243 2.35 4.34 -9.99
CA GLU A 243 2.10 5.78 -10.10
C GLU A 243 0.64 6.14 -9.76
N LEU A 244 -0.31 5.37 -10.28
CA LEU A 244 -1.74 5.59 -10.01
C LEU A 244 -2.05 5.40 -8.52
N GLU A 245 -1.48 4.38 -7.88
CA GLU A 245 -1.62 4.14 -6.44
C GLU A 245 -1.08 5.32 -5.61
N PHE A 246 0.05 5.90 -6.02
CA PHE A 246 0.61 7.07 -5.36
C PHE A 246 -0.27 8.32 -5.50
N VAL A 247 -0.81 8.57 -6.69
CA VAL A 247 -1.76 9.66 -6.91
C VAL A 247 -3.01 9.46 -6.05
N ALA A 248 -3.54 8.24 -6.04
CA ALA A 248 -4.72 7.91 -5.24
C ALA A 248 -4.49 8.11 -3.74
N LEU A 249 -3.31 7.74 -3.19
CA LEU A 249 -3.02 8.01 -1.78
C LEU A 249 -2.99 9.50 -1.48
N ASN A 250 -2.31 10.31 -2.29
CA ASN A 250 -2.20 11.75 -2.04
C ASN A 250 -3.58 12.42 -2.01
N GLN A 251 -4.47 12.00 -2.90
CA GLN A 251 -5.86 12.44 -2.94
C GLN A 251 -6.65 12.01 -1.68
N LEU A 252 -6.42 10.80 -1.19
CA LEU A 252 -7.04 10.31 0.05
C LEU A 252 -6.56 11.11 1.28
N VAL A 253 -5.28 11.50 1.32
CA VAL A 253 -4.72 12.36 2.37
C VAL A 253 -5.32 13.76 2.29
N GLU A 254 -5.51 14.32 1.10
CA GLU A 254 -6.13 15.63 0.92
C GLU A 254 -7.58 15.64 1.44
N LEU A 255 -8.36 14.62 1.10
CA LEU A 255 -9.72 14.43 1.61
C LEU A 255 -9.78 14.32 3.13
N SER A 256 -8.78 13.67 3.74
CA SER A 256 -8.69 13.57 5.19
C SER A 256 -8.47 14.92 5.87
N LYS A 257 -7.74 15.85 5.22
CA LYS A 257 -7.50 17.22 5.72
C LYS A 257 -8.73 18.11 5.57
N MET A 258 -9.60 17.84 4.59
CA MET A 258 -10.87 18.55 4.39
C MET A 258 -11.95 18.21 5.44
N GLY A 259 -11.61 17.46 6.50
CA GLY A 259 -12.50 17.23 7.63
C GLY A 259 -13.56 16.14 7.44
N LEU A 260 -13.34 15.20 6.52
CA LEU A 260 -14.25 14.06 6.32
C LEU A 260 -14.23 13.11 7.54
N PRO A 261 -15.34 12.94 8.29
CA PRO A 261 -15.38 12.05 9.44
C PRO A 261 -15.22 10.58 9.00
N GLY A 262 -14.27 9.85 9.59
CA GLY A 262 -13.97 8.44 9.28
C GLY A 262 -12.61 8.18 8.61
N ILE A 263 -12.05 9.14 7.85
CA ILE A 263 -10.71 9.02 7.23
C ILE A 263 -9.60 9.59 8.14
N ALA A 264 -9.99 10.29 9.22
CA ALA A 264 -9.09 11.00 10.13
C ALA A 264 -8.04 10.12 10.85
N SER A 265 -8.21 8.78 10.88
CA SER A 265 -7.35 7.88 11.65
C SER A 265 -5.88 7.86 11.19
N MET A 266 -5.61 8.16 9.91
CA MET A 266 -4.25 8.31 9.40
C MET A 266 -3.78 9.76 9.33
N SER A 267 -4.63 10.74 9.01
CA SER A 267 -4.23 12.16 9.03
C SER A 267 -3.76 12.57 10.42
N LEU A 268 -4.53 12.24 11.46
CA LEU A 268 -4.11 12.47 12.84
C LEU A 268 -2.86 11.66 13.21
N ARG A 269 -2.70 10.41 12.80
CA ARG A 269 -1.51 9.63 13.23
C ARG A 269 -0.24 9.93 12.44
N ALA A 270 -0.36 10.37 11.18
CA ALA A 270 0.76 10.78 10.35
C ALA A 270 1.19 12.23 10.62
N PHE A 271 0.28 13.12 11.07
CA PHE A 271 0.58 14.53 11.40
C PHE A 271 0.61 14.84 12.92
N LYS A 272 -0.21 14.23 13.77
CA LYS A 272 -0.41 14.64 15.18
C LYS A 272 0.58 14.04 16.18
N THR A 273 1.80 13.69 15.75
CA THR A 273 2.86 13.31 16.72
C THR A 273 3.74 14.49 17.13
N ASP A 274 3.44 15.72 16.70
CA ASP A 274 4.16 16.93 17.13
C ASP A 274 3.42 17.75 18.20
N GLU A 275 2.12 17.51 18.47
CA GLU A 275 1.38 18.31 19.47
C GLU A 275 1.50 17.81 20.92
N ASN A 276 1.90 16.55 21.14
CA ASN A 276 1.94 15.98 22.50
C ASN A 276 3.29 16.16 23.21
N GLU A 277 4.30 16.77 22.57
CA GLU A 277 5.61 16.98 23.19
C GLU A 277 5.81 18.41 23.72
N VAL A 278 4.90 19.35 23.42
CA VAL A 278 5.07 20.78 23.77
C VAL A 278 4.21 21.24 24.95
N MET A 279 3.20 20.47 25.39
CA MET A 279 2.28 20.89 26.47
C MET A 279 2.51 20.24 27.85
N VAL A 280 3.57 19.43 28.06
CA VAL A 280 3.86 18.81 29.38
C VAL A 280 5.02 19.48 30.15
N ASN A 281 5.69 20.47 29.57
CA ASN A 281 6.79 21.16 30.25
C ASN A 281 6.47 22.63 30.55
N LYS A 282 5.64 22.87 31.58
CA LYS A 282 5.62 24.15 32.29
C LYS A 282 5.05 24.03 33.71
N MET A 283 5.90 23.62 34.66
CA MET A 283 6.21 24.31 35.93
C MET A 283 6.85 23.35 36.97
N PRO A 284 7.65 23.88 37.92
CA PRO A 284 8.88 23.24 38.37
C PRO A 284 8.77 22.48 39.71
N SER A 285 9.73 21.58 39.90
CA SER A 285 10.08 20.86 41.12
C SER A 285 10.08 21.70 42.39
N THR A 286 9.42 21.21 43.45
CA THR A 286 10.07 21.01 44.76
C THR A 286 9.36 19.97 45.62
N ALA A 287 10.16 19.13 46.27
CA ALA A 287 9.99 18.55 47.60
C ALA A 287 9.20 17.23 47.80
N ILE A 288 10.02 16.20 48.07
CA ILE A 288 9.88 15.18 49.15
C ILE A 288 9.00 13.96 48.85
N ARG A 289 9.70 12.87 48.47
CA ARG A 289 9.28 11.49 48.72
C ARG A 289 9.81 11.05 50.08
N THR A 290 8.91 10.69 50.98
CA THR A 290 8.98 9.44 51.76
C THR A 290 7.68 9.32 52.56
N PHE A 291 6.90 8.26 52.37
CA PHE A 291 6.46 7.45 53.50
C PHE A 291 5.97 6.06 53.07
N SER A 292 6.36 5.13 53.93
CA SER A 292 6.18 3.68 53.90
C SER A 292 4.72 3.26 54.05
N VAL A 293 4.42 2.10 53.48
CA VAL A 293 3.23 1.27 53.75
C VAL A 293 3.15 0.94 55.24
N ALA A 294 1.96 1.10 55.83
CA ALA A 294 1.56 0.46 57.09
C ALA A 294 0.08 0.05 57.02
N LYS A 295 -0.23 -1.01 57.76
CA LYS A 295 -1.38 -1.92 57.70
C LYS A 295 -2.35 -1.61 58.86
N MET A 296 -3.51 -2.28 58.84
CA MET A 296 -4.46 -2.56 59.94
C MET A 296 -5.62 -1.55 60.18
N GLY A 297 -6.87 -2.04 60.04
CA GLY A 297 -8.08 -1.46 60.66
C GLY A 297 -8.29 -1.98 62.09
N PRO A 298 -9.52 -2.05 62.67
CA PRO A 298 -10.83 -1.51 62.27
C PRO A 298 -11.53 -0.70 63.40
N GLY A 299 -12.69 -0.08 63.14
CA GLY A 299 -13.60 0.34 64.22
C GLY A 299 -14.70 1.36 63.86
N GLU A 300 -15.96 0.97 64.09
CA GLU A 300 -17.10 1.77 64.59
C GLU A 300 -17.72 2.85 63.65
N THR A 301 -18.90 2.64 63.02
CA THR A 301 -20.33 2.60 63.46
C THR A 301 -21.08 3.92 63.30
N SER A 302 -22.21 3.87 62.55
CA SER A 302 -23.46 4.69 62.64
C SER A 302 -23.36 6.22 62.41
N SER A 303 -24.30 6.98 61.84
CA SER A 303 -25.71 6.81 61.43
C SER A 303 -26.17 8.12 60.72
N ASP A 304 -27.07 7.99 59.75
CA ASP A 304 -28.32 8.74 59.49
C ASP A 304 -28.41 10.30 59.53
N THR A 305 -28.69 10.86 58.32
CA THR A 305 -29.70 11.89 57.92
C THR A 305 -29.72 13.36 58.44
N PRO A 306 -30.27 14.31 57.64
CA PRO A 306 -30.16 15.78 57.78
C PRO A 306 -31.35 16.39 58.58
N PRO A 307 -31.46 17.72 58.89
CA PRO A 307 -31.89 18.77 57.91
C PRO A 307 -31.55 20.26 58.27
N CYS A 308 -32.05 21.16 57.41
CA CYS A 308 -32.48 22.54 57.67
C CYS A 308 -31.50 23.73 57.68
N ALA A 309 -31.84 24.70 56.82
CA ALA A 309 -31.49 26.13 56.85
C ALA A 309 -32.09 26.83 58.11
N PRO A 310 -31.78 28.12 58.46
CA PRO A 310 -32.13 29.29 57.64
C PRO A 310 -31.22 30.56 57.73
N GLN A 311 -31.27 31.35 56.64
CA GLN A 311 -31.38 32.83 56.52
C GLN A 311 -30.34 33.86 57.04
N SER A 312 -30.31 34.93 56.24
CA SER A 312 -29.80 36.30 56.42
C SER A 312 -28.30 36.50 56.11
N SER A 313 -27.86 37.55 55.42
CA SER A 313 -28.45 38.86 55.14
C SER A 313 -27.72 39.54 53.96
N SER A 314 -28.49 40.30 53.18
CA SER A 314 -28.14 41.56 52.49
C SER A 314 -26.71 41.77 51.95
N ASP A 315 -26.59 41.91 50.63
CA ASP A 315 -26.05 43.17 50.09
C ASP A 315 -26.56 43.47 48.66
N THR A 316 -27.44 44.45 48.66
CA THR A 316 -27.87 45.45 47.67
C THR A 316 -26.87 45.79 46.54
N LEU A 317 -27.30 45.74 45.28
CA LEU A 317 -27.59 46.92 44.43
C LEU A 317 -27.71 46.53 42.94
N ASP A 318 -28.95 46.51 42.46
CA ASP A 318 -29.32 46.65 41.04
C ASP A 318 -29.24 48.14 40.62
N PHE A 319 -28.72 48.41 39.42
CA PHE A 319 -29.10 49.62 38.65
C PHE A 319 -29.02 49.39 37.12
N ILE A 320 -30.12 48.85 36.57
CA ILE A 320 -31.02 49.43 35.55
C ILE A 320 -30.45 50.03 34.23
N THR A 321 -30.70 49.25 33.15
CA THR A 321 -31.27 49.51 31.79
C THR A 321 -30.63 50.41 30.71
N THR A 322 -30.40 49.75 29.55
CA THR A 322 -30.73 50.01 28.11
C THR A 322 -31.80 51.09 27.76
N PRO A 323 -32.12 51.46 26.46
CA PRO A 323 -31.56 51.14 25.11
C PRO A 323 -31.53 52.33 24.06
N GLY A 324 -31.13 52.04 22.80
CA GLY A 324 -31.49 52.79 21.56
C GLY A 324 -30.51 53.89 21.11
N GLN A 325 -30.41 54.37 19.86
CA GLN A 325 -30.68 53.91 18.49
C GLN A 325 -30.11 55.05 17.57
N LEU A 326 -29.74 54.73 16.32
CA LEU A 326 -29.72 55.60 15.11
C LEU A 326 -28.56 56.62 14.86
N ASP A 327 -27.94 56.40 13.69
CA ASP A 327 -27.58 57.33 12.60
C ASP A 327 -26.50 58.42 12.76
N ALA A 328 -25.38 58.21 12.06
CA ALA A 328 -24.85 59.06 10.97
C ALA A 328 -23.72 58.33 10.22
#